data_AF-A0A7X8FQZ6-F1
#
_entry.id   AF-A0A7X8FQZ6-F1
#
_cell.length_a   1.000
_cell.length_b   1.000
_cell.length_c   1.000
_cell.angle_alpha   90.00
_cell.angle_beta   90.00
_cell.angle_gamma   90.00
#
_symmetry.space_group_name_H-M   'P 1'
#
loop_
_entity.id
_entity.type
_entity.pdbx_description
1 polymer ?
#
loop_
_entity_poly.entity_id
_entity_poly.type
_entity_poly.pdbx_seq_one_letter_code
_entity_poly.pdbx_strand_id
1 'polypeptide(L)'
;MDRLLKTEESLRKNGFDADAFESADACVAELLRKIPVDATVAFGGSMTLKEMGLYELMKEKGYDVKWHWADKEDNLLKKVQERKVYITSSNAITEDGKLVNMDGNANRVASMLFGHEDVYVICGENKIVENLDAAFERIRKVAGPMNAKRLHVNTPCVHTGVCSDCDSPDRICNAETILHKKPGMTNVHIMILKGTFGY
;
A
#
# COMPACT_ATOMS: atom_id res chain seq x y z
N MET A 1 -15.64 1.27 -14.15
CA MET A 1 -15.85 2.66 -13.70
C MET A 1 -16.84 2.73 -12.54
N ASP A 2 -18.05 2.18 -12.67
CA ASP A 2 -19.06 2.19 -11.59
C ASP A 2 -18.52 1.65 -10.25
N ARG A 3 -17.77 0.53 -10.27
CA ARG A 3 -17.13 -0.04 -9.06
C ARG A 3 -16.07 0.88 -8.43
N LEU A 4 -15.23 1.53 -9.24
CA LEU A 4 -14.20 2.47 -8.74
C LEU A 4 -14.86 3.66 -8.05
N LEU A 5 -15.82 4.30 -8.71
CA LEU A 5 -16.49 5.50 -8.20
C LEU A 5 -17.30 5.20 -6.93
N LYS A 6 -17.99 4.06 -6.87
CA LYS A 6 -18.68 3.61 -5.64
C LYS A 6 -17.71 3.37 -4.48
N THR A 7 -16.54 2.81 -4.77
CA THR A 7 -15.50 2.58 -3.75
C THR A 7 -14.90 3.92 -3.30
N GLU A 8 -14.61 4.84 -4.22
CA GLU A 8 -14.17 6.21 -3.93
C GLU A 8 -15.14 6.93 -2.98
N GLU A 9 -16.44 6.90 -3.29
CA GLU A 9 -17.47 7.49 -2.43
C GLU A 9 -17.50 6.87 -1.03
N SER A 10 -17.35 5.55 -0.93
CA SER A 10 -17.34 4.84 0.35
C SER A 10 -16.09 5.17 1.18
N LEU A 11 -14.94 5.32 0.54
CA LEU A 11 -13.72 5.78 1.20
C LEU A 11 -13.86 7.21 1.72
N ARG A 12 -14.42 8.11 0.91
CA ARG A 12 -14.71 9.50 1.35
C ARG A 12 -15.68 9.52 2.54
N LYS A 13 -16.72 8.68 2.54
CA LYS A 13 -17.64 8.51 3.70
C LYS A 13 -16.93 8.01 4.96
N ASN A 14 -15.85 7.25 4.82
CA ASN A 14 -15.00 6.80 5.91
C ASN A 14 -13.93 7.83 6.31
N GLY A 15 -13.98 9.03 5.73
CA GLY A 15 -13.17 10.19 6.11
C GLY A 15 -11.82 10.27 5.41
N PHE A 16 -11.52 9.39 4.46
CA PHE A 16 -10.30 9.44 3.65
C PHE A 16 -10.41 10.53 2.57
N ASP A 17 -9.28 11.14 2.17
CA ASP A 17 -9.21 11.84 0.88
C ASP A 17 -9.03 10.75 -0.19
N ALA A 18 -9.93 10.62 -1.15
CA ALA A 18 -9.90 9.51 -2.09
C ALA A 18 -10.28 9.94 -3.49
N ASP A 19 -9.53 9.49 -4.49
CA ASP A 19 -9.69 9.85 -5.90
C ASP A 19 -9.49 8.60 -6.78
N ALA A 20 -10.40 8.37 -7.74
CA ALA A 20 -10.25 7.34 -8.76
C ALA A 20 -9.64 7.90 -10.06
N PHE A 21 -8.74 7.14 -10.67
CA PHE A 21 -8.01 7.52 -11.86
C PHE A 21 -8.14 6.47 -12.97
N GLU A 22 -8.40 6.94 -14.19
CA GLU A 22 -8.48 6.09 -15.39
C GLU A 22 -7.09 5.67 -15.90
N SER A 23 -6.02 6.37 -15.53
CA SER A 23 -4.64 6.05 -15.93
C SER A 23 -3.64 6.30 -14.81
N ALA A 24 -2.52 5.57 -14.84
CA ALA A 24 -1.40 5.77 -13.93
C ALA A 24 -0.80 7.17 -14.07
N ASP A 25 -0.68 7.70 -15.29
CA ASP A 25 -0.13 9.03 -15.54
C ASP A 25 -0.94 10.14 -14.87
N ALA A 26 -2.28 10.06 -14.93
CA ALA A 26 -3.15 11.02 -14.27
C ALA A 26 -3.01 10.98 -12.74
N CYS A 27 -2.92 9.78 -12.17
CA CYS A 27 -2.66 9.60 -10.74
C CYS A 27 -1.30 10.14 -10.33
N VAL A 28 -0.25 9.88 -11.11
CA VAL A 28 1.11 10.39 -10.83
C VAL A 28 1.14 11.91 -10.93
N ALA A 29 0.51 12.50 -11.94
CA ALA A 29 0.40 13.95 -12.07
C ALA A 29 -0.29 14.58 -10.85
N GLU A 30 -1.40 13.98 -10.41
CA GLU A 30 -2.12 14.48 -9.23
C GLU A 30 -1.32 14.29 -7.93
N LEU A 31 -0.64 13.16 -7.76
CA LEU A 31 0.22 12.90 -6.61
C LEU A 31 1.34 13.96 -6.50
N LEU A 32 2.04 14.21 -7.61
CA LEU A 32 3.11 15.20 -7.68
C LEU A 32 2.61 16.64 -7.53
N ARG A 33 1.32 16.89 -7.80
CA ARG A 33 0.67 18.18 -7.53
C ARG A 33 0.35 18.34 -6.04
N LYS A 34 -0.05 17.26 -5.36
CA LYS A 34 -0.41 17.26 -3.94
C LYS A 34 0.81 17.28 -3.00
N ILE A 35 1.93 16.66 -3.38
CA ILE A 35 3.14 16.61 -2.54
C ILE A 35 4.09 17.77 -2.91
N PRO A 36 4.45 18.67 -1.97
CA PRO A 36 5.48 19.67 -2.20
C PRO A 36 6.85 19.05 -2.48
N VAL A 37 7.63 19.63 -3.40
CA VAL A 37 8.95 19.11 -3.80
C VAL A 37 9.96 19.12 -2.63
N ASP A 38 9.83 20.04 -1.69
CA ASP A 38 10.65 20.15 -0.49
C ASP A 38 10.19 19.22 0.66
N ALA A 39 9.12 18.46 0.47
CA ALA A 39 8.68 17.46 1.44
C ALA A 39 9.63 16.26 1.49
N THR A 40 9.81 15.70 2.68
CA THR A 40 10.54 14.44 2.86
C THR A 40 9.59 13.26 2.68
N VAL A 41 9.95 12.34 1.78
CA VAL A 41 9.06 11.27 1.33
C VAL A 41 9.67 9.90 1.64
N ALA A 42 8.85 9.00 2.16
CA ALA A 42 9.19 7.60 2.37
C ALA A 42 8.29 6.68 1.55
N PHE A 43 8.82 5.53 1.17
CA PHE A 43 8.08 4.47 0.48
C PHE A 43 7.96 3.21 1.34
N GLY A 44 6.74 2.67 1.35
CA GLY A 44 6.43 1.35 1.85
C GLY A 44 6.75 0.25 0.86
N GLY A 45 6.82 -1.00 1.33
CA GLY A 45 7.09 -2.14 0.48
C GLY A 45 5.90 -2.38 -0.43
N SER A 46 6.04 -2.06 -1.72
CA SER A 46 4.92 -2.09 -2.67
C SER A 46 5.37 -2.38 -4.09
N MET A 47 4.83 -3.46 -4.67
CA MET A 47 5.02 -3.76 -6.08
C MET A 47 4.27 -2.79 -6.99
N THR A 48 3.11 -2.27 -6.56
CA THR A 48 2.37 -1.22 -7.28
C THR A 48 3.27 0.01 -7.50
N LEU A 49 3.95 0.49 -6.44
CA LEU A 49 4.84 1.65 -6.56
C LEU A 49 6.09 1.35 -7.39
N LYS A 50 6.61 0.11 -7.31
CA LYS A 50 7.74 -0.36 -8.12
C LYS A 50 7.40 -0.39 -9.61
N GLU A 51 6.25 -0.97 -9.97
CA GLU A 51 5.77 -1.09 -11.34
C GLU A 51 5.47 0.26 -11.96
N MET A 52 5.01 1.23 -11.16
CA MET A 52 4.80 2.62 -11.59
C MET A 52 6.11 3.41 -11.73
N GLY A 53 7.27 2.87 -11.34
CA GLY A 53 8.55 3.58 -11.38
C GLY A 53 8.61 4.83 -10.48
N LEU A 54 7.70 4.93 -9.51
CA LEU A 54 7.43 6.19 -8.81
C LEU A 54 8.61 6.67 -7.96
N TYR A 55 9.36 5.74 -7.36
CA TYR A 55 10.53 6.05 -6.55
C TYR A 55 11.60 6.79 -7.37
N GLU A 56 11.96 6.26 -8.54
CA GLU A 56 12.96 6.86 -9.43
C GLU A 56 12.45 8.18 -10.03
N LEU A 57 11.18 8.23 -10.42
CA LEU A 57 10.56 9.44 -10.95
C LEU A 57 10.59 10.61 -9.95
N MET A 58 10.24 10.36 -8.69
CA MET A 58 10.26 11.39 -7.66
C MET A 58 11.70 11.83 -7.36
N LYS A 59 12.65 10.90 -7.37
CA LYS A 59 14.07 11.23 -7.22
C LYS A 59 14.57 12.12 -8.37
N GLU A 60 14.22 11.81 -9.61
CA GLU A 60 14.53 12.62 -10.79
C GLU A 60 13.92 14.03 -10.70
N LYS A 61 12.72 14.15 -10.14
CA LYS A 61 12.03 15.43 -9.91
C LYS A 61 12.54 16.20 -8.68
N GLY A 62 13.57 15.70 -7.99
CA GLY A 62 14.25 16.43 -6.91
C GLY A 62 13.66 16.25 -5.51
N TYR A 63 12.76 15.27 -5.30
CA TYR A 63 12.25 14.97 -3.97
C TYR A 63 13.30 14.25 -3.10
N ASP A 64 13.32 14.53 -1.80
CA ASP A 64 14.10 13.76 -0.82
C ASP A 64 13.36 12.46 -0.43
N VAL A 65 13.57 11.42 -1.23
CA VAL A 65 12.91 10.11 -1.12
C VAL A 65 13.76 9.08 -0.36
N LYS A 66 13.10 8.20 0.40
CA LYS A 66 13.70 7.01 1.04
C LYS A 66 12.85 5.76 0.83
N TRP A 67 13.49 4.64 0.50
CA TRP A 67 12.83 3.35 0.38
C TRP A 67 13.69 2.20 0.90
N HIS A 68 13.17 1.46 1.87
CA HIS A 68 13.84 0.28 2.45
C HIS A 68 14.07 -0.89 1.48
N TRP A 69 13.52 -0.86 0.26
CA TRP A 69 13.84 -1.83 -0.80
C TRP A 69 15.00 -1.40 -1.71
N ALA A 70 15.27 -0.09 -1.79
CA ALA A 70 16.22 0.47 -2.75
C ALA A 70 17.49 1.00 -2.06
N ASP A 71 17.34 1.67 -0.92
CA ASP A 71 18.46 2.34 -0.27
C ASP A 71 19.21 1.40 0.67
N LYS A 72 20.52 1.63 0.78
CA LYS A 72 21.42 0.92 1.69
C LYS A 72 22.05 1.94 2.63
N GLU A 73 21.40 2.15 3.76
CA GLU A 73 21.83 3.10 4.78
C GLU A 73 21.56 2.56 6.19
N ASP A 74 22.41 2.94 7.14
CA ASP A 74 22.17 2.65 8.55
C ASP A 74 20.92 3.38 9.05
N ASN A 75 20.17 2.70 9.92
CA ASN A 75 18.92 3.19 10.51
C ASN A 75 17.84 3.59 9.49
N LEU A 76 17.86 3.02 8.28
CA LEU A 76 16.94 3.38 7.20
C LEU A 76 15.46 3.29 7.61
N LEU A 77 15.05 2.27 8.35
CA LEU A 77 13.66 2.14 8.83
C LEU A 77 13.25 3.30 9.75
N LYS A 78 14.16 3.77 10.61
CA LYS A 78 13.92 4.94 11.45
C LYS A 78 13.83 6.21 10.60
N LYS A 79 14.75 6.39 9.65
CA LYS A 79 14.71 7.52 8.70
C LYS A 79 13.45 7.54 7.85
N VAL A 80 12.90 6.36 7.52
CA VAL A 80 11.62 6.17 6.82
C VAL A 80 10.47 6.66 7.71
N GLN A 81 10.46 6.29 8.99
CA GLN A 81 9.42 6.71 9.95
C GLN A 81 9.43 8.21 10.26
N GLU A 82 10.59 8.86 10.16
CA GLU A 82 10.75 10.31 10.39
C GLU A 82 10.31 11.18 9.20
N ARG A 83 9.99 10.58 8.04
CA ARG A 83 9.54 11.32 6.86
C ARG A 83 8.14 11.89 7.07
N LYS A 84 7.86 13.04 6.47
CA LYS A 84 6.53 13.66 6.58
C LYS A 84 5.47 12.92 5.77
N VAL A 85 5.86 12.48 4.57
CA VAL A 85 4.98 11.81 3.61
C VAL A 85 5.36 10.35 3.49
N TYR A 86 4.39 9.46 3.53
CA TYR A 86 4.57 8.02 3.32
C TYR A 86 3.71 7.50 2.18
N ILE A 87 4.32 6.90 1.16
CA ILE A 87 3.62 6.36 -0.01
C ILE A 87 3.67 4.84 0.05
N THR A 88 2.50 4.20 -0.05
CA THR A 88 2.35 2.76 0.07
C THR A 88 1.22 2.24 -0.81
N SER A 89 0.91 0.95 -0.68
CA SER A 89 -0.29 0.32 -1.22
C SER A 89 -1.00 -0.46 -0.11
N SER A 90 -2.17 -1.02 -0.41
CA SER A 90 -2.92 -1.91 0.47
C SER A 90 -2.90 -3.35 -0.07
N ASN A 91 -3.15 -4.35 0.79
CA ASN A 91 -3.37 -5.72 0.32
C ASN A 91 -4.78 -5.89 -0.24
N ALA A 92 -5.77 -5.19 0.31
CA ALA A 92 -7.12 -5.09 -0.23
C ALA A 92 -7.79 -3.78 0.17
N ILE A 93 -8.79 -3.38 -0.61
CA ILE A 93 -9.74 -2.32 -0.28
C ILE A 93 -11.15 -2.91 -0.42
N THR A 94 -11.96 -2.87 0.62
CA THR A 94 -13.36 -3.32 0.50
C THR A 94 -14.20 -2.27 -0.22
N GLU A 95 -15.28 -2.68 -0.89
CA GLU A 95 -16.22 -1.77 -1.57
C GLU A 95 -16.86 -0.77 -0.60
N ASP A 96 -17.01 -1.15 0.67
CA ASP A 96 -17.46 -0.26 1.75
C ASP A 96 -16.34 0.58 2.40
N GLY A 97 -15.16 0.63 1.76
CA GLY A 97 -14.10 1.59 2.03
C GLY A 97 -13.19 1.28 3.21
N LYS A 98 -12.86 0.00 3.48
CA LYS A 98 -11.88 -0.40 4.50
C LYS A 98 -10.60 -0.88 3.84
N LEU A 99 -9.46 -0.57 4.45
CA LEU A 99 -8.15 -1.02 3.97
C LEU A 99 -7.71 -2.21 4.82
N VAL A 100 -7.40 -3.34 4.19
CA VAL A 100 -6.92 -4.55 4.87
C VAL A 100 -5.47 -4.79 4.50
N ASN A 101 -4.62 -4.95 5.51
CA ASN A 101 -3.17 -5.10 5.34
C ASN A 101 -2.62 -6.26 6.14
N MET A 102 -1.60 -6.91 5.58
CA MET A 102 -0.87 -8.02 6.17
C MET A 102 0.63 -7.79 5.97
N ASP A 103 1.39 -7.80 7.07
CA ASP A 103 2.82 -7.52 7.08
C ASP A 103 3.61 -8.57 7.89
N GLY A 104 4.87 -8.79 7.51
CA GLY A 104 5.81 -9.63 8.27
C GLY A 104 6.50 -8.86 9.39
N ASN A 105 7.12 -7.72 9.04
CA ASN A 105 7.87 -6.87 9.96
C ASN A 105 7.03 -5.74 10.60
N ALA A 106 5.75 -5.64 10.21
CA ALA A 106 4.80 -4.60 10.61
C ALA A 106 5.22 -3.12 10.34
N ASN A 107 6.38 -2.87 9.73
CA ASN A 107 6.89 -1.52 9.53
C ASN A 107 6.03 -0.70 8.55
N ARG A 108 5.42 -1.33 7.54
CA ARG A 108 4.55 -0.64 6.59
C ARG A 108 3.20 -0.32 7.23
N VAL A 109 2.57 -1.28 7.91
CA VAL A 109 1.32 -1.01 8.63
C VAL A 109 1.48 -0.01 9.77
N ALA A 110 2.61 0.01 10.48
CA ALA A 110 2.90 1.05 11.47
C ALA A 110 2.87 2.45 10.84
N SER A 111 3.59 2.65 9.73
CA SER A 111 3.59 3.90 8.97
C SER A 111 2.22 4.26 8.35
N MET A 112 1.32 3.29 8.16
CA MET A 112 -0.05 3.58 7.70
C MET A 112 -0.97 4.09 8.81
N LEU A 113 -0.67 3.77 10.06
CA LEU A 113 -1.56 4.01 11.19
C LEU A 113 -1.30 5.35 11.89
N PHE A 114 -0.03 5.73 12.06
CA PHE A 114 0.34 6.93 12.80
C PHE A 114 1.78 7.39 12.50
N GLY A 115 2.07 8.67 12.74
CA GLY A 115 3.42 9.24 12.77
C GLY A 115 3.77 10.13 11.57
N HIS A 116 3.22 9.82 10.40
CA HIS A 116 3.35 10.66 9.20
C HIS A 116 2.27 11.74 9.17
N GLU A 117 2.60 12.89 8.56
CA GLU A 117 1.63 13.97 8.30
C GLU A 117 0.64 13.51 7.22
N ASP A 118 1.16 12.97 6.11
CA ASP A 118 0.38 12.44 4.99
C ASP A 118 0.77 11.01 4.63
N VAL A 119 -0.22 10.13 4.44
CA VAL A 119 -0.06 8.77 3.94
C VAL A 119 -0.83 8.63 2.63
N TYR A 120 -0.13 8.34 1.55
CA TYR A 120 -0.71 8.06 0.24
C TYR A 120 -0.77 6.55 0.00
N VAL A 121 -1.98 6.02 -0.17
CA VAL A 121 -2.25 4.61 -0.48
C VAL A 121 -2.66 4.50 -1.94
N ILE A 122 -1.77 3.99 -2.79
CA ILE A 122 -2.01 3.83 -4.23
C ILE A 122 -2.31 2.37 -4.53
N CYS A 123 -3.47 2.07 -5.10
CA CYS A 123 -3.94 0.70 -5.37
C CYS A 123 -4.56 0.58 -6.76
N GLY A 124 -4.33 -0.55 -7.44
CA GLY A 124 -5.10 -0.92 -8.63
C GLY A 124 -6.51 -1.45 -8.29
N GLU A 125 -7.41 -1.38 -9.26
CA GLU A 125 -8.77 -1.92 -9.21
C GLU A 125 -8.78 -3.42 -8.83
N ASN A 126 -7.74 -4.15 -9.21
CA ASN A 126 -7.52 -5.55 -8.82
C ASN A 126 -7.40 -5.79 -7.31
N LYS A 127 -7.32 -4.72 -6.50
CA LYS A 127 -7.29 -4.79 -5.04
C LYS A 127 -8.64 -4.51 -4.39
N ILE A 128 -9.65 -4.12 -5.17
CA ILE A 128 -11.01 -3.87 -4.66
C ILE A 128 -11.74 -5.22 -4.52
N VAL A 129 -12.32 -5.45 -3.35
CA VAL A 129 -13.06 -6.67 -2.99
C VAL A 129 -14.40 -6.33 -2.36
N GLU A 130 -15.36 -7.24 -2.42
CA GLU A 130 -16.72 -6.99 -1.95
C GLU A 130 -16.78 -6.62 -0.45
N ASN A 131 -16.07 -7.37 0.39
CA ASN A 131 -16.14 -7.26 1.85
C ASN A 131 -14.87 -7.81 2.52
N LEU A 132 -14.85 -7.85 3.86
CA LEU A 132 -13.69 -8.31 4.64
C LEU A 132 -13.37 -9.79 4.38
N ASP A 133 -14.37 -10.67 4.25
CA ASP A 133 -14.14 -12.09 3.96
C ASP A 133 -13.44 -12.25 2.61
N ALA A 134 -13.89 -11.52 1.59
CA ALA A 134 -13.24 -11.48 0.28
C ALA A 134 -11.82 -10.87 0.35
N ALA A 135 -11.58 -9.92 1.25
CA ALA A 135 -10.24 -9.37 1.51
C ALA A 135 -9.30 -10.42 2.09
N PHE A 136 -9.75 -11.19 3.09
CA PHE A 136 -8.97 -12.27 3.68
C PHE A 136 -8.70 -13.38 2.66
N GLU A 137 -9.70 -13.75 1.86
CA GLU A 137 -9.53 -14.73 0.79
C GLU A 137 -8.50 -14.26 -0.26
N ARG A 138 -8.55 -12.98 -0.66
CA ARG A 138 -7.54 -12.38 -1.54
C ARG A 138 -6.14 -12.45 -0.93
N ILE A 139 -6.00 -12.13 0.36
CA ILE A 139 -4.71 -12.22 1.07
C ILE A 139 -4.20 -13.66 1.07
N ARG A 140 -5.08 -14.64 1.35
CA ARG A 140 -4.72 -16.06 1.40
C ARG A 140 -4.39 -16.66 0.04
N LYS A 141 -5.07 -16.25 -1.03
CA LYS A 141 -4.97 -16.88 -2.37
C LYS A 141 -4.10 -16.11 -3.35
N VAL A 142 -3.88 -14.81 -3.13
CA VAL A 142 -3.17 -13.94 -4.08
C VAL A 142 -2.04 -13.19 -3.38
N ALA A 143 -2.38 -12.26 -2.48
CA ALA A 143 -1.41 -11.31 -1.95
C ALA A 143 -0.29 -11.98 -1.14
N GLY A 144 -0.62 -12.88 -0.22
CA GLY A 144 0.33 -13.63 0.60
C GLY A 144 1.23 -14.54 -0.24
N PRO A 145 0.67 -15.50 -1.01
CA PRO A 145 1.45 -16.41 -1.85
C PRO A 145 2.37 -15.70 -2.84
N MET A 146 1.87 -14.67 -3.56
CA MET A 146 2.67 -13.93 -4.54
C MET A 146 3.79 -13.12 -3.88
N ASN A 147 3.53 -12.54 -2.70
CA ASN A 147 4.56 -11.82 -1.95
C ASN A 147 5.63 -12.76 -1.39
N ALA A 148 5.23 -13.92 -0.86
CA ALA A 148 6.15 -14.93 -0.38
C ALA A 148 7.05 -15.44 -1.50
N LYS A 149 6.49 -15.70 -2.68
CA LYS A 149 7.25 -16.10 -3.86
C LYS A 149 8.26 -15.03 -4.29
N ARG A 150 7.84 -13.76 -4.30
CA ARG A 150 8.71 -12.61 -4.61
C ARG A 150 9.87 -12.46 -3.63
N LEU A 151 9.64 -12.76 -2.36
CA LEU A 151 10.65 -12.67 -1.29
C LEU A 151 11.55 -13.92 -1.21
N HIS A 152 11.30 -14.94 -2.04
CA HIS A 152 12.06 -16.19 -2.06
C HIS A 152 12.12 -16.91 -0.70
N VAL A 153 11.06 -16.79 0.10
CA VAL A 153 10.93 -17.48 1.40
C VAL A 153 10.42 -18.92 1.23
N ASN A 154 10.78 -19.82 2.15
CA ASN A 154 10.33 -21.21 2.10
C ASN A 154 9.07 -21.42 2.95
N THR A 155 7.94 -20.90 2.45
CA THR A 155 6.63 -21.09 3.08
C THR A 155 5.74 -22.02 2.23
N PRO A 156 4.82 -22.80 2.83
CA PRO A 156 3.95 -23.71 2.08
C PRO A 156 3.15 -23.02 0.96
N CYS A 157 2.76 -21.76 1.15
CA CYS A 157 1.97 -21.01 0.18
C CYS A 157 2.74 -20.66 -1.11
N VAL A 158 4.08 -20.66 -1.08
CA VAL A 158 4.90 -20.51 -2.31
C VAL A 158 4.73 -21.70 -3.24
N HIS A 159 4.56 -22.90 -2.68
CA HIS A 159 4.45 -24.16 -3.44
C HIS A 159 3.00 -24.51 -3.79
N THR A 160 2.07 -24.25 -2.86
CA THR A 160 0.65 -24.61 -3.00
C THR A 160 -0.20 -23.52 -3.66
N GLY A 161 0.28 -22.27 -3.69
CA GLY A 161 -0.47 -21.12 -4.20
C GLY A 161 -1.58 -20.62 -3.27
N VAL A 162 -1.75 -21.23 -2.09
CA VAL A 162 -2.77 -20.83 -1.11
C VAL A 162 -2.20 -20.85 0.31
N CYS A 163 -2.59 -19.88 1.12
CA CYS A 163 -2.20 -19.82 2.52
C CYS A 163 -2.86 -20.94 3.31
N SER A 164 -2.04 -21.68 4.07
CA SER A 164 -2.47 -22.72 5.00
C SER A 164 -2.32 -22.32 6.46
N ASP A 165 -2.18 -21.01 6.74
CA ASP A 165 -1.86 -20.44 8.06
C ASP A 165 -0.71 -21.20 8.76
N CYS A 166 0.47 -21.12 8.15
CA CYS A 166 1.60 -21.96 8.53
C CYS A 166 2.41 -21.41 9.72
N ASP A 167 3.08 -22.32 10.42
CA ASP A 167 4.10 -22.02 11.44
C ASP A 167 5.53 -21.96 10.88
N SER A 168 5.71 -21.73 9.57
CA SER A 168 7.05 -21.64 8.98
C SER A 168 7.86 -20.52 9.64
N PRO A 169 9.13 -20.74 10.00
CA PRO A 169 10.00 -19.67 10.48
C PRO A 169 10.19 -18.54 9.45
N ASP A 170 9.95 -18.82 8.16
CA ASP A 170 10.03 -17.83 7.08
C ASP A 170 8.70 -17.08 6.85
N ARG A 171 7.74 -17.15 7.78
CA ARG A 171 6.43 -16.49 7.67
C ARG A 171 6.58 -14.97 7.49
N ILE A 172 5.81 -14.42 6.55
CA ILE A 172 5.79 -12.98 6.21
C ILE A 172 4.47 -12.28 6.51
N CYS A 173 3.56 -12.92 7.23
CA CYS A 173 2.18 -12.47 7.48
C CYS A 173 1.85 -12.50 8.97
N ASN A 174 2.57 -11.71 9.76
CA ASN A 174 2.55 -11.72 11.23
C ASN A 174 1.61 -10.67 11.84
N ALA A 175 1.35 -9.57 11.13
CA ALA A 175 0.50 -8.48 11.60
C ALA A 175 -0.60 -8.17 10.58
N GLU A 176 -1.85 -8.32 11.01
CA GLU A 176 -3.03 -7.91 10.27
C GLU A 176 -3.56 -6.58 10.80
N THR A 177 -3.90 -5.65 9.92
CA THR A 177 -4.58 -4.41 10.29
C THR A 177 -5.74 -4.11 9.36
N ILE A 178 -6.80 -3.54 9.93
CA ILE A 178 -7.97 -3.07 9.21
C ILE A 178 -8.18 -1.60 9.56
N LEU A 179 -7.99 -0.70 8.60
CA LEU A 179 -8.40 0.70 8.75
C LEU A 179 -9.87 0.81 8.35
N HIS A 180 -10.74 0.90 9.36
CA HIS A 180 -12.17 1.09 9.16
C HIS A 180 -12.51 2.51 8.68
N LYS A 181 -11.77 3.51 9.16
CA LYS A 181 -11.94 4.95 8.89
C LYS A 181 -10.60 5.67 8.98
N LYS A 182 -10.53 6.93 8.53
CA LYS A 182 -9.32 7.76 8.65
C LYS A 182 -8.92 7.95 10.13
N PRO A 183 -7.66 7.66 10.50
CA PRO A 183 -7.11 8.05 11.80
C PRO A 183 -7.16 9.57 12.04
N GLY A 184 -7.31 9.99 13.30
CA GLY A 184 -7.55 11.39 13.65
C GLY A 184 -6.36 12.33 13.39
N MET A 185 -5.12 11.84 13.49
CA MET A 185 -3.90 12.67 13.45
C MET A 185 -3.07 12.56 12.17
N THR A 186 -3.47 11.71 11.23
CA THR A 186 -2.77 11.51 9.95
C THR A 186 -3.75 11.75 8.81
N ASN A 187 -3.31 12.47 7.78
CA ASN A 187 -4.05 12.58 6.54
C ASN A 187 -3.81 11.32 5.73
N VAL A 188 -4.87 10.68 5.26
CA VAL A 188 -4.77 9.45 4.48
C VAL A 188 -5.46 9.70 3.16
N HIS A 189 -4.64 9.72 2.11
CA HIS A 189 -4.99 9.92 0.71
C HIS A 189 -5.03 8.56 0.02
N ILE A 190 -6.07 8.26 -0.73
CA ILE A 190 -6.26 6.97 -1.38
C ILE A 190 -6.46 7.19 -2.87
N MET A 191 -5.53 6.68 -3.67
CA MET A 191 -5.55 6.84 -5.12
C MET A 191 -5.84 5.47 -5.74
N ILE A 192 -7.02 5.32 -6.33
CA ILE A 192 -7.47 4.07 -6.96
C ILE A 192 -7.24 4.16 -8.46
N LEU A 193 -6.44 3.24 -9.00
CA LEU A 193 -6.11 3.16 -10.41
C LEU A 193 -6.98 2.12 -11.11
N LYS A 194 -7.56 2.46 -12.25
CA LYS A 194 -8.16 1.48 -13.14
C LYS A 194 -7.11 0.50 -13.67
N GLY A 195 -7.43 -0.79 -13.67
CA GLY A 195 -6.53 -1.85 -14.14
C GLY A 195 -5.79 -2.58 -13.01
N THR A 196 -4.75 -3.32 -13.39
CA THR A 196 -4.01 -4.23 -12.49
C THR A 196 -2.64 -3.65 -12.17
N PHE A 197 -2.40 -3.37 -10.89
CA PHE A 197 -1.10 -2.89 -10.40
C PHE A 197 -0.66 -3.66 -9.15
N GLY A 198 0.55 -4.19 -9.18
CA GLY A 198 0.98 -5.22 -8.25
C GLY A 198 0.07 -6.44 -8.36
N TYR A 199 -0.18 -7.08 -7.21
CA TYR A 199 -1.00 -8.26 -7.12
C TYR A 199 -1.92 -8.26 -5.92
#